data_AF-A0A3D4UMP9-F1
#
_entry.id   AF-A0A3D4UMP9-F1
#
_cell.length_a   1.000
_cell.length_b   1.000
_cell.length_c   1.000
_cell.angle_alpha   90.00
_cell.angle_beta   90.00
_cell.angle_gamma   90.00
#
_symmetry.space_group_name_H-M   'P 1'
#
loop_
_entity.id
_entity.type
_entity.pdbx_description
1 polymer ?
#
loop_
_entity_poly.entity_id
_entity_poly.type
_entity_poly.pdbx_seq_one_letter_code
_entity_poly.pdbx_strand_id
1 'polypeptide(L)'
;MRRRGRRASCHRCARLAQRSWIARSENMGGITTGVGIFSGIDSASLIDQLINAQSTPLILAQSRVIQLNQQSAAYLDINSRLSAFKTAAASFRVNNIFNSSSILSSDESVLTASASNSAVPGSYNFIVHRLVSSQQLLTRGFADSDTSAIGLDSLTIESPEARLDNDTSLADLNNGNGVTRGVITVNGTQVDLSRAGTVQEVLDAV
;
A
#
# COMPACT_ATOMS: atom_id res chain seq x y z
N MET A 1 -43.14 22.13 -38.58
CA MET A 1 -42.98 21.70 -37.15
C MET A 1 -41.53 21.99 -36.75
N ARG A 2 -41.21 23.03 -35.95
CA ARG A 2 -41.14 23.03 -34.46
C ARG A 2 -40.29 21.84 -33.94
N ARG A 3 -39.20 21.96 -33.15
CA ARG A 3 -38.66 23.02 -32.26
C ARG A 3 -37.17 22.72 -31.90
N ARG A 4 -36.37 23.80 -31.75
CA ARG A 4 -35.40 24.17 -30.68
C ARG A 4 -34.34 23.13 -30.21
N GLY A 5 -33.05 23.46 -29.99
CA GLY A 5 -32.31 24.71 -30.08
C GLY A 5 -31.10 24.76 -29.11
N ARG A 6 -30.14 25.66 -29.42
CA ARG A 6 -29.15 26.34 -28.53
C ARG A 6 -28.00 25.49 -27.93
N ARG A 7 -26.81 26.02 -27.63
CA ARG A 7 -25.99 27.20 -27.97
C ARG A 7 -24.65 26.93 -27.25
N ALA A 8 -23.51 27.24 -27.85
CA ALA A 8 -22.25 27.39 -27.12
C ALA A 8 -22.41 28.45 -26.03
N SER A 9 -21.96 28.16 -24.80
CA SER A 9 -21.82 29.17 -23.74
C SER A 9 -20.45 29.08 -23.08
N CYS A 10 -19.89 30.28 -22.95
CA CYS A 10 -18.64 30.65 -22.30
C CYS A 10 -18.94 30.86 -20.81
N HIS A 11 -18.19 30.24 -19.89
CA HIS A 11 -18.16 30.60 -18.47
C HIS A 11 -16.76 30.28 -17.95
N ARG A 12 -15.73 31.11 -18.15
CA ARG A 12 -15.46 32.41 -17.50
C ARG A 12 -15.64 32.36 -15.98
N CYS A 13 -14.48 32.52 -15.32
CA CYS A 13 -14.19 32.71 -13.91
C CYS A 13 -15.38 33.10 -13.02
N ALA A 14 -15.62 32.30 -11.99
CA ALA A 14 -16.48 32.67 -10.89
C ALA A 14 -15.64 33.16 -9.69
N ARG A 15 -15.93 34.41 -9.33
CA ARG A 15 -16.10 34.90 -7.95
C ARG A 15 -14.88 34.91 -7.02
N LEU A 16 -14.25 36.08 -6.96
CA LEU A 16 -14.02 36.73 -5.68
C LEU A 16 -14.85 38.01 -5.64
N ALA A 17 -15.97 37.93 -4.92
CA ALA A 17 -16.57 39.09 -4.31
C ALA A 17 -15.61 39.53 -3.20
N GLN A 18 -15.29 40.83 -3.13
CA GLN A 18 -15.71 41.64 -1.98
C GLN A 18 -15.06 43.03 -2.00
N ARG A 19 -15.96 44.01 -1.85
CA ARG A 19 -15.78 45.28 -1.14
C ARG A 19 -15.04 46.37 -1.92
N SER A 20 -15.85 47.05 -2.73
CA SER A 20 -15.73 48.49 -2.96
C SER A 20 -15.61 49.21 -1.62
N TRP A 21 -14.43 49.74 -1.33
CA TRP A 21 -14.29 50.89 -0.44
C TRP A 21 -13.89 52.08 -1.30
N ILE A 22 -14.78 53.06 -1.28
CA ILE A 22 -14.58 54.41 -1.76
C ILE A 22 -13.40 55.00 -0.98
N ALA A 23 -12.23 55.11 -1.62
CA ALA A 23 -11.20 56.05 -1.21
C ALA A 23 -11.35 57.29 -2.10
N ARG A 24 -12.23 58.16 -1.62
CA ARG A 24 -12.25 59.63 -1.79
C ARG A 24 -10.97 60.14 -2.46
N SER A 25 -11.10 60.76 -3.63
CA SER A 25 -10.06 61.63 -4.17
C SER A 25 -9.95 62.82 -3.22
N GLU A 26 -9.06 62.72 -2.24
CA GLU A 26 -8.54 63.91 -1.61
C GLU A 26 -7.80 64.66 -2.70
N ASN A 27 -8.44 65.76 -3.11
CA ASN A 27 -7.77 66.91 -3.65
C ASN A 27 -6.63 67.24 -2.67
N MET A 28 -5.46 66.63 -2.89
CA MET A 28 -4.23 67.07 -2.29
C MET A 28 -4.01 68.45 -2.88
N GLY A 29 -4.52 69.47 -2.17
CA GLY A 29 -4.28 70.86 -2.46
C GLY A 29 -2.77 71.00 -2.59
N GLY A 30 -2.33 71.01 -3.84
CA GLY A 30 -0.93 71.07 -4.19
C GLY A 30 -0.42 72.40 -3.72
N ILE A 31 0.25 72.41 -2.57
CA ILE A 31 1.31 73.37 -2.36
C ILE A 31 2.36 72.99 -3.39
N THR A 32 2.27 73.60 -4.58
CA THR A 32 3.35 73.62 -5.55
C THR A 32 4.47 74.49 -4.98
N THR A 33 5.25 73.93 -4.06
CA THR A 33 6.60 74.41 -3.76
C THR A 33 7.57 73.76 -4.76
N GLY A 34 7.22 73.79 -6.04
CA GLY A 34 8.01 73.23 -7.14
C GLY A 34 9.11 74.15 -7.65
N VAL A 35 9.12 75.42 -7.25
CA VAL A 35 10.22 76.35 -7.58
C VAL A 35 10.40 77.26 -6.38
N GLY A 36 11.53 77.15 -5.68
CA GLY A 36 11.98 78.27 -4.86
C GLY A 36 12.14 79.45 -5.81
N ILE A 37 11.24 80.43 -5.72
CA ILE A 37 11.04 81.54 -6.69
C ILE A 37 12.29 82.43 -6.91
N PHE A 38 13.39 82.11 -6.24
CA PHE A 38 14.64 82.85 -6.26
C PHE A 38 15.91 82.01 -6.54
N SER A 39 15.86 80.67 -6.61
CA SER A 39 17.09 79.84 -6.63
C SER A 39 17.25 78.87 -7.82
N GLY A 40 16.23 78.66 -8.66
CA GLY A 40 16.37 77.76 -9.83
C GLY A 40 16.66 76.29 -9.49
N ILE A 41 16.44 75.88 -8.23
CA ILE A 41 16.63 74.51 -7.76
C ILE A 41 15.29 73.77 -7.84
N ASP A 42 15.28 72.68 -8.61
CA ASP A 42 14.16 71.73 -8.70
C ASP A 42 14.12 70.85 -7.46
N SER A 43 13.39 71.31 -6.45
CA SER A 43 13.20 70.64 -5.15
C SER A 43 12.57 69.25 -5.30
N ALA A 44 11.72 69.03 -6.31
CA ALA A 44 11.09 67.74 -6.53
C ALA A 44 12.13 66.71 -7.00
N SER A 45 13.00 67.10 -7.95
CA SER A 45 14.10 66.23 -8.39
C SER A 45 15.09 65.90 -7.26
N LEU A 46 15.34 66.84 -6.35
CA LEU A 46 16.23 66.64 -5.20
C LEU A 46 15.62 65.67 -4.18
N ILE A 47 14.31 65.78 -3.92
CA ILE A 47 13.58 64.86 -3.04
C ILE A 47 13.56 63.45 -3.63
N ASP A 48 13.30 63.31 -4.94
CA ASP A 48 13.33 62.01 -5.62
C ASP A 48 14.74 61.39 -5.58
N GLN A 49 15.79 62.19 -5.77
CA GLN A 49 17.19 61.74 -5.63
C GLN A 49 17.48 61.27 -4.20
N LEU A 50 16.96 61.96 -3.18
CA LEU A 50 17.14 61.59 -1.77
C LEU A 50 16.41 60.29 -1.42
N ILE A 51 15.18 60.12 -1.90
CA ILE A 51 14.38 58.90 -1.71
C ILE A 51 15.06 57.71 -2.39
N ASN A 52 15.57 57.88 -3.61
CA ASN A 52 16.32 56.84 -4.31
C ASN A 52 17.63 56.47 -3.60
N ALA A 53 18.35 57.46 -3.05
CA ALA A 53 19.53 57.20 -2.24
C ALA A 53 19.17 56.42 -0.95
N GLN A 54 18.05 56.76 -0.31
CA GLN A 54 17.59 56.08 0.91
C GLN A 54 16.95 54.69 0.67
N SER A 55 16.43 54.41 -0.53
CA SER A 55 15.84 53.09 -0.87
C SER A 55 16.89 52.04 -1.27
N THR A 56 18.07 52.49 -1.70
CA THR A 56 19.23 51.63 -2.05
C THR A 56 19.57 50.57 -0.98
N PRO A 57 19.71 50.88 0.33
CA PRO A 57 20.00 49.87 1.35
C PRO A 57 18.88 48.83 1.50
N LEU A 58 17.61 49.22 1.29
CA LEU A 58 16.48 48.30 1.33
C LEU A 58 16.52 47.32 0.15
N ILE A 59 16.83 47.80 -1.05
CA ILE A 59 16.99 46.94 -2.25
C ILE A 59 18.15 45.96 -2.05
N LEU A 60 19.28 46.41 -1.49
CA LEU A 60 20.43 45.55 -1.18
C LEU A 60 20.11 44.51 -0.10
N ALA A 61 19.29 44.86 0.90
CA ALA A 61 18.84 43.90 1.90
C ALA A 61 17.90 42.84 1.29
N GLN A 62 16.95 43.27 0.44
CA GLN A 62 16.06 42.36 -0.28
C GLN A 62 16.82 41.41 -1.21
N SER A 63 17.82 41.89 -1.94
CA SER A 63 18.65 41.04 -2.81
C SER A 63 19.44 40.00 -2.00
N ARG A 64 19.97 40.37 -0.83
CA ARG A 64 20.63 39.43 0.10
C ARG A 64 19.66 38.37 0.61
N VAL A 65 18.43 38.74 0.98
CA VAL A 65 17.40 37.77 1.40
C VAL A 65 17.08 36.78 0.29
N ILE A 66 16.93 37.24 -0.96
CA ILE A 66 16.67 36.37 -2.11
C ILE A 66 17.84 35.39 -2.31
N GLN A 67 19.09 35.88 -2.24
CA GLN A 67 20.28 35.03 -2.36
C GLN A 67 20.34 33.97 -1.25
N LEU A 68 20.08 34.34 0.00
CA LEU A 68 20.07 33.41 1.14
C LEU A 68 18.95 32.36 1.00
N ASN A 69 17.78 32.75 0.52
CA ASN A 69 16.68 31.81 0.25
C ASN A 69 17.05 30.81 -0.86
N GLN A 70 17.71 31.27 -1.94
CA GLN A 70 18.20 30.38 -2.99
C GLN A 70 19.26 29.40 -2.47
N GLN A 71 20.18 29.87 -1.63
CA GLN A 71 21.17 29.01 -0.98
C GLN A 71 20.50 27.96 -0.09
N SER A 72 19.53 28.37 0.74
CA SER A 72 18.75 27.44 1.58
C SER A 72 18.02 26.38 0.75
N ALA A 73 17.37 26.79 -0.33
CA ALA A 73 16.72 25.86 -1.26
C ALA A 73 17.70 24.87 -1.89
N ALA A 74 18.90 25.33 -2.27
CA ALA A 74 19.95 24.46 -2.81
C ALA A 74 20.43 23.42 -1.77
N TYR A 75 20.61 23.82 -0.51
CA TYR A 75 20.96 22.89 0.56
C TYR A 75 19.85 21.86 0.83
N LEU A 76 18.58 22.28 0.78
CA LEU A 76 17.44 21.37 0.93
C LEU A 76 17.36 20.36 -0.23
N ASP A 77 17.63 20.79 -1.47
CA ASP A 77 17.69 19.88 -2.63
C ASP A 77 18.82 18.85 -2.46
N ILE A 78 20.01 19.27 -2.07
CA ILE A 78 21.13 18.36 -1.79
C ILE A 78 20.77 17.36 -0.68
N ASN A 79 20.17 17.83 0.41
CA ASN A 79 19.77 16.97 1.52
C ASN A 79 18.70 15.94 1.09
N SER A 80 17.75 16.36 0.27
CA SER A 80 16.71 15.49 -0.30
C SER A 80 17.33 14.40 -1.18
N ARG A 81 18.24 14.78 -2.10
CA ARG A 81 18.94 13.85 -2.98
C ARG A 81 19.82 12.87 -2.21
N LEU A 82 20.55 13.34 -1.20
CA LEU A 82 21.37 12.49 -0.34
C LEU A 82 20.51 11.52 0.47
N SER A 83 19.36 11.96 0.96
CA SER A 83 18.39 11.11 1.66
C SER A 83 17.82 10.05 0.73
N ALA A 84 17.46 10.41 -0.51
CA ALA A 84 17.00 9.47 -1.52
C ALA A 84 18.09 8.43 -1.87
N PHE A 85 19.34 8.88 -2.04
CA PHE A 85 20.48 7.99 -2.27
C PHE A 85 20.71 7.03 -1.09
N LYS A 86 20.66 7.54 0.14
CA LYS A 86 20.78 6.72 1.35
C LYS A 86 19.70 5.63 1.41
N THR A 87 18.46 5.98 1.08
CA THR A 87 17.35 5.02 1.03
C THR A 87 17.55 3.97 -0.05
N ALA A 88 18.00 4.37 -1.25
CA ALA A 88 18.34 3.43 -2.32
C ALA A 88 19.50 2.51 -1.92
N ALA A 89 20.58 3.04 -1.33
CA ALA A 89 21.70 2.23 -0.86
C ALA A 89 21.28 1.26 0.27
N ALA A 90 20.39 1.70 1.16
CA ALA A 90 19.85 0.85 2.22
C ALA A 90 18.97 -0.29 1.67
N SER A 91 18.16 -0.04 0.63
CA SER A 91 17.33 -1.09 0.02
C SER A 91 18.19 -2.16 -0.67
N PHE A 92 19.31 -1.79 -1.30
CA PHE A 92 20.29 -2.75 -1.83
C PHE A 92 20.92 -3.62 -0.74
N ARG A 93 21.17 -3.06 0.45
CA ARG A 93 21.74 -3.82 1.58
C ARG A 93 20.77 -4.84 2.17
N VAL A 94 19.47 -4.53 2.23
CA VAL A 94 18.47 -5.34 2.95
C VAL A 94 17.80 -6.39 2.07
N ASN A 95 17.57 -6.09 0.79
CA ASN A 95 16.70 -6.93 -0.04
C ASN A 95 17.33 -8.24 -0.56
N ASN A 96 18.54 -8.63 -0.11
CA ASN A 96 19.25 -9.86 -0.52
C ASN A 96 19.00 -10.23 -1.99
N ILE A 97 19.05 -9.21 -2.87
CA ILE A 97 18.52 -9.29 -4.23
C ILE A 97 19.27 -10.36 -5.03
N PHE A 98 20.55 -10.55 -4.69
CA PHE A 98 21.44 -11.55 -5.26
C PHE A 98 21.13 -13.00 -4.84
N ASN A 99 20.34 -13.19 -3.78
CA ASN A 99 19.86 -14.51 -3.35
C ASN A 99 18.40 -14.75 -3.76
N SER A 100 17.81 -13.85 -4.55
CA SER A 100 16.47 -14.08 -5.10
C SER A 100 16.51 -15.28 -6.04
N SER A 101 15.55 -16.19 -5.85
CA SER A 101 15.40 -17.38 -6.69
C SER A 101 14.13 -17.25 -7.51
N SER A 102 14.20 -17.54 -8.81
CA SER A 102 13.04 -17.62 -9.70
C SER A 102 12.54 -19.05 -9.77
N ILE A 103 11.22 -19.24 -9.74
CA ILE A 103 10.58 -20.55 -9.94
C ILE A 103 9.87 -20.54 -11.29
N LEU A 104 10.00 -21.64 -12.02
CA LEU A 104 9.17 -21.97 -13.18
C LEU A 104 8.35 -23.20 -12.82
N SER A 105 7.03 -23.12 -12.95
CA SER A 105 6.15 -24.28 -12.87
C SER A 105 5.95 -24.83 -14.28
N SER A 106 5.77 -26.14 -14.41
CA SER A 106 5.39 -26.73 -15.69
C SER A 106 3.90 -26.54 -15.99
N ASP A 107 3.08 -26.33 -14.95
CA ASP A 107 1.64 -26.10 -15.05
C ASP A 107 1.16 -25.22 -13.88
N GLU A 108 1.07 -23.92 -14.13
CA GLU A 108 0.61 -22.92 -13.16
C GLU A 108 -0.87 -23.04 -12.80
N SER A 109 -1.68 -23.78 -13.57
CA SER A 109 -3.10 -23.98 -13.26
C SER A 109 -3.30 -24.99 -12.13
N VAL A 110 -2.35 -25.90 -11.95
CA VAL A 110 -2.37 -26.96 -10.94
C VAL A 110 -1.56 -26.57 -9.70
N LEU A 111 -0.38 -25.97 -9.88
CA LEU A 111 0.51 -25.60 -8.78
C LEU A 111 1.24 -24.29 -9.08
N THR A 112 1.08 -23.32 -8.19
CA THR A 112 1.92 -22.13 -8.13
C THR A 112 2.83 -22.21 -6.92
N ALA A 113 4.05 -21.71 -7.05
CA ALA A 113 5.03 -21.71 -5.99
C ALA A 113 5.77 -20.38 -5.94
N SER A 114 6.18 -19.97 -4.74
CA SER A 114 7.01 -18.79 -4.50
C SER A 114 8.29 -19.21 -3.79
N ALA A 115 9.43 -18.69 -4.25
CA ALA A 115 10.72 -18.94 -3.60
C ALA A 115 11.03 -17.81 -2.62
N SER A 116 11.56 -18.17 -1.46
CA SER A 116 12.21 -17.24 -0.54
C SER A 116 13.69 -17.07 -0.90
N ASN A 117 14.34 -16.04 -0.36
CA ASN A 117 15.78 -15.80 -0.55
C ASN A 117 16.70 -16.87 0.09
N SER A 118 16.12 -17.85 0.78
CA SER A 118 16.83 -19.00 1.37
C SER A 118 16.51 -20.31 0.66
N ALA A 119 15.74 -20.27 -0.44
CA ALA A 119 15.40 -21.46 -1.22
C ALA A 119 16.66 -22.06 -1.85
N VAL A 120 16.82 -23.37 -1.74
CA VAL A 120 17.94 -24.09 -2.38
C VAL A 120 17.62 -24.24 -3.87
N PRO A 121 18.54 -23.86 -4.77
CA PRO A 121 18.31 -24.03 -6.20
C PRO A 121 18.31 -25.52 -6.56
N GLY A 122 17.29 -25.96 -7.29
CA GLY A 122 17.13 -27.36 -7.70
C GLY A 122 15.84 -27.60 -8.45
N SER A 123 15.72 -28.79 -9.03
CA SER A 123 14.47 -29.25 -9.66
C SER A 123 13.70 -30.12 -8.68
N TYR A 124 12.44 -29.77 -8.44
CA TYR A 124 11.54 -30.50 -7.54
C TYR A 124 10.38 -31.07 -8.35
N ASN A 125 10.10 -32.36 -8.18
CA ASN A 125 8.96 -33.02 -8.81
C ASN A 125 7.82 -33.16 -7.81
N PHE A 126 6.65 -32.66 -8.17
CA PHE A 126 5.45 -32.73 -7.34
C PHE A 126 4.35 -33.49 -8.09
N ILE A 127 3.67 -34.39 -7.40
CA ILE A 127 2.50 -35.09 -7.92
C ILE A 127 1.31 -34.66 -7.06
N VAL A 128 0.40 -33.89 -7.65
CA VAL A 128 -0.81 -33.40 -6.96
C VAL A 128 -1.89 -34.45 -7.07
N HIS A 129 -2.30 -35.05 -5.96
CA HIS A 129 -3.33 -36.10 -5.95
C HIS A 129 -4.71 -35.59 -5.53
N ARG A 130 -4.80 -34.91 -4.38
CA ARG A 130 -6.05 -34.36 -3.83
C ARG A 130 -5.79 -32.99 -3.21
N LEU A 131 -6.73 -32.08 -3.42
CA LEU A 131 -6.72 -30.77 -2.77
C LEU A 131 -7.20 -30.87 -1.33
N VAL A 132 -6.65 -30.04 -0.45
CA VAL A 132 -7.12 -29.95 0.93
C VAL A 132 -8.54 -29.38 0.92
N SER A 133 -9.49 -30.14 1.46
CA SER A 133 -10.87 -29.72 1.66
C SER A 133 -11.11 -29.37 3.13
N SER A 134 -11.89 -28.32 3.39
CA SER A 134 -12.41 -28.07 4.73
C SER A 134 -13.64 -28.94 5.01
N GLN A 135 -13.75 -29.47 6.23
CA GLN A 135 -14.92 -30.22 6.66
C GLN A 135 -16.05 -29.24 7.01
N GLN A 136 -17.23 -29.47 6.44
CA GLN A 136 -18.46 -28.77 6.82
C GLN A 136 -19.50 -29.80 7.22
N LEU A 137 -20.00 -29.69 8.45
CA LEU A 137 -21.11 -30.50 8.93
C LEU A 137 -22.32 -29.59 9.13
N LEU A 138 -23.38 -29.85 8.37
CA LEU A 138 -24.66 -29.20 8.55
C LEU A 138 -25.62 -30.17 9.24
N THR A 139 -26.28 -29.73 10.31
CA THR A 139 -27.37 -30.51 10.89
C THR A 139 -28.52 -30.57 9.89
N ARG A 140 -29.25 -31.69 9.85
CA ARG A 140 -30.34 -31.92 8.88
C ARG A 140 -31.60 -31.05 9.12
N GLY A 141 -31.52 -30.06 10.00
CA GLY A 141 -32.67 -29.29 10.49
C GLY A 141 -33.56 -30.13 11.40
N PHE A 142 -34.20 -29.49 12.36
CA PHE A 142 -35.26 -30.10 13.18
C PHE A 142 -36.60 -29.51 12.73
N ALA A 143 -37.66 -30.32 12.76
CA ALA A 143 -38.99 -29.89 12.30
C ALA A 143 -39.56 -28.73 13.12
N ASP A 144 -39.27 -28.71 14.41
CA ASP A 144 -39.70 -27.69 15.39
C ASP A 144 -38.63 -27.55 16.47
N SER A 145 -38.62 -26.44 17.22
CA SER A 145 -37.67 -26.23 18.34
C SER A 145 -37.96 -27.09 19.56
N ASP A 146 -39.24 -27.36 19.84
CA ASP A 146 -39.65 -27.78 21.19
C ASP A 146 -40.65 -28.96 21.23
N THR A 147 -41.24 -29.36 20.10
CA THR A 147 -42.38 -30.30 20.09
C THR A 147 -42.00 -31.71 19.65
N SER A 148 -41.11 -31.83 18.66
CA SER A 148 -40.78 -33.11 18.04
C SER A 148 -39.54 -33.72 18.70
N ALA A 149 -39.70 -34.87 19.35
CA ALA A 149 -38.58 -35.63 19.91
C ALA A 149 -37.65 -36.11 18.79
N ILE A 150 -36.35 -35.87 18.93
CA ILE A 150 -35.32 -36.15 17.92
C ILE A 150 -34.93 -37.63 17.82
N GLY A 151 -35.61 -38.52 18.53
CA GLY A 151 -35.43 -39.98 18.43
C GLY A 151 -34.05 -40.50 18.80
N LEU A 152 -33.32 -39.80 19.68
CA LEU A 152 -32.01 -40.23 20.17
C LEU A 152 -32.18 -41.21 21.33
N ASP A 153 -31.68 -42.45 21.17
CA ASP A 153 -31.57 -43.41 22.27
C ASP A 153 -30.39 -43.08 23.22
N SER A 154 -29.33 -42.45 22.70
CA SER A 154 -28.21 -41.93 23.49
C SER A 154 -27.49 -40.79 22.76
N LEU A 155 -27.00 -39.79 23.49
CA LEU A 155 -26.13 -38.73 22.97
C LEU A 155 -24.75 -38.85 23.62
N THR A 156 -23.75 -39.21 22.83
CA THR A 156 -22.35 -39.28 23.28
C THR A 156 -21.58 -38.14 22.63
N ILE A 157 -21.01 -37.24 23.44
CA ILE A 157 -20.06 -36.21 23.01
C ILE A 157 -18.69 -36.68 23.46
N GLU A 158 -17.89 -37.15 22.51
CA GLU A 158 -16.54 -37.63 22.76
C GLU A 158 -15.51 -36.57 22.35
N SER A 159 -14.39 -36.52 23.05
CA SER A 159 -13.29 -35.65 22.66
C SER A 159 -12.66 -36.15 21.35
N PRO A 160 -11.99 -35.27 20.58
CA PRO A 160 -11.34 -35.67 19.33
C PRO A 160 -10.38 -36.86 19.48
N GLU A 161 -9.81 -37.08 20.67
CA GLU A 161 -8.86 -38.17 20.93
C GLU A 161 -9.51 -39.55 21.19
N ALA A 162 -10.84 -39.63 21.35
CA ALA A 162 -11.53 -40.86 21.81
C ALA A 162 -12.31 -41.62 20.73
N ARG A 163 -12.30 -41.16 19.46
CA ARG A 163 -13.11 -41.77 18.39
C ARG A 163 -12.37 -42.91 17.69
N LEU A 164 -13.01 -44.08 17.61
CA LEU A 164 -12.52 -45.25 16.85
C LEU A 164 -12.86 -45.18 15.34
N ASP A 165 -13.81 -44.33 14.95
CA ASP A 165 -14.35 -44.26 13.58
C ASP A 165 -13.75 -43.13 12.72
N ASN A 166 -12.76 -42.39 13.23
CA ASN A 166 -12.13 -41.33 12.45
C ASN A 166 -10.88 -41.81 11.74
N ASP A 167 -10.80 -41.42 10.48
CA ASP A 167 -9.68 -41.66 9.62
C ASP A 167 -8.45 -40.88 10.14
N THR A 168 -7.63 -41.56 10.95
CA THR A 168 -6.50 -40.91 11.64
C THR A 168 -5.45 -40.53 10.60
N SER A 169 -5.09 -39.25 10.55
CA SER A 169 -4.04 -38.78 9.66
C SER A 169 -2.71 -39.45 10.01
N LEU A 170 -2.01 -39.95 8.99
CA LEU A 170 -0.66 -40.51 9.16
C LEU A 170 0.34 -39.47 9.72
N ALA A 171 0.04 -38.17 9.57
CA ALA A 171 0.86 -37.09 10.11
C ALA A 171 0.68 -36.90 11.63
N ASP A 172 -0.46 -37.31 12.19
CA ASP A 172 -0.77 -37.12 13.62
C ASP A 172 -0.23 -38.28 14.48
N LEU A 173 0.18 -39.37 13.83
CA LEU A 173 0.83 -40.50 14.48
C LEU A 173 2.15 -40.10 15.16
N ASN A 174 2.57 -40.86 16.16
CA ASN A 174 3.77 -40.60 16.97
C ASN A 174 3.78 -39.23 17.67
N ASN A 175 2.64 -38.82 18.26
CA ASN A 175 2.46 -37.52 18.90
C ASN A 175 2.67 -36.33 17.94
N GLY A 176 2.17 -36.44 16.70
CA GLY A 176 2.30 -35.40 15.68
C GLY A 176 3.66 -35.35 14.98
N ASN A 177 4.52 -36.35 15.21
CA ASN A 177 5.79 -36.46 14.50
C ASN A 177 5.65 -37.21 13.15
N GLY A 178 4.46 -37.75 12.87
CA GLY A 178 4.10 -38.44 11.65
C GLY A 178 4.82 -39.76 11.44
N VAL A 179 4.70 -40.30 10.22
CA VAL A 179 5.39 -41.51 9.74
C VAL A 179 6.25 -41.20 8.53
N THR A 180 7.36 -41.94 8.39
CA THR A 180 8.24 -41.83 7.22
C THR A 180 7.49 -42.27 5.96
N ARG A 181 7.49 -41.41 4.93
CA ARG A 181 6.87 -41.73 3.64
C ARG A 181 7.71 -42.75 2.88
N GLY A 182 7.06 -43.70 2.23
CA GLY A 182 7.70 -44.78 1.47
C GLY A 182 6.80 -46.01 1.37
N VAL A 183 7.35 -47.14 0.92
CA VAL A 183 6.62 -48.40 0.83
C VAL A 183 6.80 -49.18 2.13
N ILE A 184 5.70 -49.56 2.76
CA ILE A 184 5.69 -50.51 3.89
C ILE A 184 5.03 -51.82 3.45
N THR A 185 5.37 -52.91 4.13
CA THR A 185 4.69 -54.20 3.90
C THR A 185 3.76 -54.47 5.07
N VAL A 186 2.48 -54.66 4.80
CA VAL A 186 1.46 -55.04 5.79
C VAL A 186 0.86 -56.36 5.34
N ASN A 187 0.98 -57.41 6.16
CA ASN A 187 0.49 -58.77 5.86
C ASN A 187 0.95 -59.38 4.51
N GLY A 188 2.08 -58.94 3.97
CA GLY A 188 2.63 -59.42 2.69
C GLY A 188 2.25 -58.57 1.48
N THR A 189 1.35 -57.59 1.63
CA THR A 189 1.02 -56.59 0.60
C THR A 189 1.91 -55.35 0.78
N GLN A 190 2.46 -54.83 -0.32
CA GLN A 190 3.22 -53.58 -0.32
C GLN A 190 2.27 -52.39 -0.44
N VAL A 191 2.25 -51.52 0.57
CA VAL A 191 1.45 -50.30 0.61
C VAL A 191 2.37 -49.09 0.51
N ASP A 192 2.06 -48.20 -0.44
CA ASP A 192 2.82 -46.97 -0.68
C ASP A 192 2.25 -45.79 0.12
N LEU A 193 2.92 -45.46 1.22
CA LEU A 193 2.57 -44.36 2.12
C LEU A 193 2.89 -42.97 1.52
N SER A 194 3.51 -42.89 0.34
CA SER A 194 3.62 -41.60 -0.36
C SER A 194 2.29 -41.13 -0.92
N ARG A 195 1.32 -42.04 -1.07
CA ARG A 195 0.00 -41.82 -1.67
C ARG A 195 -1.13 -41.81 -0.65
N ALA A 196 -0.95 -42.47 0.49
CA ALA A 196 -1.92 -42.49 1.59
C ALA A 196 -1.73 -41.31 2.54
N GLY A 197 -2.81 -40.66 2.94
CA GLY A 197 -2.85 -39.58 3.93
C GLY A 197 -3.33 -40.03 5.31
N THR A 198 -4.09 -41.13 5.37
CA THR A 198 -4.75 -41.60 6.59
C THR A 198 -4.55 -43.10 6.80
N VAL A 199 -4.82 -43.57 8.01
CA VAL A 199 -4.71 -45.00 8.36
C VAL A 199 -5.74 -45.83 7.58
N GLN A 200 -6.95 -45.35 7.31
CA GLN A 200 -7.93 -46.11 6.51
C GLN A 200 -7.47 -46.28 5.07
N GLU A 201 -6.86 -45.25 4.47
CA GLU A 201 -6.30 -45.37 3.11
C GLU A 201 -5.16 -46.41 3.04
N VAL A 202 -4.42 -46.62 4.13
CA VAL A 202 -3.43 -47.70 4.23
C VAL A 202 -4.11 -49.05 4.34
N LEU A 203 -5.17 -49.17 5.14
CA LEU A 203 -5.90 -50.42 5.34
C LEU A 203 -6.68 -50.85 4.08
N ASP A 204 -7.23 -49.91 3.33
CA ASP A 204 -7.93 -50.16 2.06
C ASP A 204 -6.97 -50.61 0.94
N ALA A 205 -5.66 -50.36 1.11
CA ALA A 205 -4.62 -50.70 0.15
C ALA A 205 -3.95 -52.07 0.40
N VAL A 206 -4.28 -52.77 1.50
CA VAL A 206 -3.73 -54.08 1.88
C VAL A 206 -4.50 -55.25 1.27
#